data_AF-A0A6B3F569-F1
#
_entry.id   AF-A0A6B3F569-F1
#
_cell.length_a   1.000
_cell.length_b   1.000
_cell.length_c   1.000
_cell.angle_alpha   90.00
_cell.angle_beta   90.00
_cell.angle_gamma   90.00
#
_symmetry.space_group_name_H-M   'P 1'
#
loop_
_entity.id
_entity.type
_entity.pdbx_description
1 polymer ?
#
loop_
_entity_poly.entity_id
_entity_poly.type
_entity_poly.pdbx_seq_one_letter_code
_entity_poly.pdbx_strand_id
1 'polypeptide(L)' 'VEVHRLLRTGLGAEWHAAHPCFDIVRDPAWIAVDGPDGEPLRGVDVMIRHNPFTPATDAACLAGLVSPRPLPP' A
#
# COMPACT_ATOMS: atom_id res chain seq x y z
N VAL A 1 -4.33 -8.86 1.61
CA VAL A 1 -4.92 -9.92 0.75
C VAL A 1 -6.44 -9.81 0.59
N GLU A 2 -7.28 -10.00 1.62
CA GLU A 2 -8.76 -10.10 1.40
C GLU A 2 -9.40 -8.88 0.72
N VAL A 3 -9.00 -7.65 1.06
CA VAL A 3 -9.47 -6.44 0.35
C VAL A 3 -9.07 -6.46 -1.14
N HIS A 4 -7.87 -6.96 -1.47
CA HIS A 4 -7.45 -7.13 -2.86
C HIS A 4 -8.29 -8.19 -3.59
N ARG A 5 -8.69 -9.28 -2.90
CA ARG A 5 -9.61 -10.29 -3.46
C ARG A 5 -11.00 -9.70 -3.69
N LEU A 6 -11.54 -8.93 -2.75
CA LEU A 6 -12.83 -8.25 -2.89
C LEU A 6 -12.84 -7.25 -4.06
N LEU A 7 -11.81 -6.41 -4.19
CA LEU A 7 -11.73 -5.45 -5.31
C LEU A 7 -11.70 -6.15 -6.68
N ARG A 8 -11.23 -7.41 -6.75
CA ARG A 8 -11.19 -8.22 -7.97
C ARG A 8 -12.54 -8.88 -8.34
N THR A 9 -13.59 -8.81 -7.52
CA THR A 9 -14.89 -9.42 -7.85
C THR A 9 -15.76 -8.58 -8.79
N GLY A 10 -15.33 -7.36 -9.13
CA GLY A 10 -16.08 -6.38 -9.92
C GLY A 10 -16.17 -5.02 -9.22
N LEU A 11 -16.21 -5.02 -7.89
CA LEU A 11 -16.31 -3.81 -7.06
C LEU A 11 -15.23 -2.75 -7.39
N GLY A 12 -14.00 -3.20 -7.68
CA GLY A 12 -12.91 -2.31 -8.06
C GLY A 12 -13.16 -1.57 -9.39
N ALA A 13 -13.87 -2.17 -10.33
CA ALA A 13 -14.23 -1.54 -11.60
C ALA A 13 -15.40 -0.56 -11.45
N GLU A 14 -16.44 -0.92 -10.69
CA GLU A 14 -17.58 -0.06 -10.38
C GLU A 14 -17.14 1.23 -9.66
N TRP A 15 -16.33 1.09 -8.62
CA TRP A 15 -15.82 2.21 -7.85
C TRP A 15 -14.86 3.09 -8.66
N HIS A 16 -13.98 2.51 -9.49
CA HIS A 16 -13.10 3.30 -10.38
C HIS A 16 -13.91 4.04 -11.46
N ALA A 17 -14.99 3.46 -11.98
CA ALA A 17 -15.88 4.14 -12.92
C ALA A 17 -16.59 5.35 -12.28
N ALA A 18 -16.95 5.27 -11.00
CA ALA A 18 -17.52 6.38 -10.24
C ALA A 18 -16.47 7.44 -9.83
N HIS A 19 -15.22 7.03 -9.59
CA HIS A 19 -14.14 7.90 -9.10
C HIS A 19 -12.82 7.68 -9.86
N PRO A 20 -12.71 8.10 -11.14
CA PRO A 20 -11.58 7.76 -12.00
C PRO A 20 -10.23 8.33 -11.53
N CYS A 21 -10.24 9.39 -10.72
CA CYS A 21 -9.04 10.02 -10.16
C CYS A 21 -8.64 9.48 -8.77
N PHE A 22 -9.32 8.45 -8.27
CA PHE A 22 -9.06 7.86 -6.94
C PHE A 22 -8.73 6.37 -7.08
N ASP A 23 -7.67 5.94 -6.40
CA ASP A 23 -7.31 4.52 -6.29
C ASP A 23 -6.68 4.20 -4.91
N ILE A 24 -6.57 2.91 -4.57
CA ILE A 24 -6.32 2.44 -3.18
C ILE A 24 -4.94 1.83 -2.95
N VAL A 25 -4.19 1.49 -4.01
CA VAL A 25 -2.93 0.70 -3.91
C VAL A 25 -3.18 -0.74 -3.40
N ARG A 26 -2.56 -1.74 -4.03
CA ARG A 26 -2.93 -3.15 -3.85
C ARG A 26 -1.87 -3.89 -3.04
N ASP A 27 -2.30 -4.60 -2.00
CA ASP A 27 -1.47 -5.51 -1.18
C ASP A 27 -1.84 -6.99 -1.50
N PRO A 28 -1.36 -7.54 -2.65
CA PRO A 28 -1.73 -8.86 -3.12
C PRO A 28 -1.25 -10.01 -2.22
N ALA A 29 -0.11 -9.84 -1.54
CA ALA A 29 0.60 -10.90 -0.84
C ALA A 29 1.36 -10.37 0.39
N TRP A 30 1.86 -11.28 1.20
CA TRP A 30 2.69 -11.02 2.38
C TRP A 30 3.73 -12.13 2.53
N ILE A 31 4.78 -11.86 3.30
CA ILE A 31 5.83 -12.82 3.68
C ILE A 31 6.04 -12.71 5.18
N ALA A 32 6.24 -13.84 5.84
CA ALA A 32 6.70 -13.94 7.22
C ALA A 32 7.65 -15.12 7.37
N VAL A 33 8.15 -15.35 8.58
CA VAL A 33 9.14 -16.37 8.91
C VAL A 33 8.70 -17.08 10.19
N ASP A 34 8.76 -18.40 10.21
CA ASP A 34 8.58 -19.19 11.43
C ASP A 34 9.93 -19.33 12.17
N GLY A 35 9.89 -19.34 13.50
CA GLY A 35 11.05 -19.54 14.35
C GLY A 35 11.62 -20.96 14.29
N PRO A 36 12.80 -21.22 14.89
CA PRO A 36 13.38 -22.56 14.96
C PRO A 36 12.54 -23.59 15.73
N ASP A 37 11.59 -23.12 16.54
CA ASP A 37 10.57 -23.89 17.26
C ASP A 37 9.31 -24.18 16.42
N GLY A 38 9.20 -23.57 15.23
CA GLY A 38 8.03 -23.67 14.34
C GLY A 38 6.92 -22.66 14.65
N GLU A 39 7.11 -21.74 15.60
CA GLU A 39 6.13 -20.71 15.93
C GLU A 39 6.36 -19.42 15.11
N PRO A 40 5.30 -18.69 14.69
CA PRO A 40 5.46 -17.49 13.87
C PRO A 40 6.31 -16.39 14.53
N LEU A 41 7.41 -15.98 13.89
CA LEU A 41 8.28 -14.92 14.38
C LEU A 41 7.63 -13.55 14.14
N ARG A 42 7.13 -12.93 15.22
CA ARG A 42 6.37 -11.69 15.15
C ARG A 42 7.25 -10.47 14.84
N GLY A 43 6.72 -9.57 14.01
CA GLY A 43 7.33 -8.26 13.76
C GLY A 43 8.40 -8.26 12.65
N VAL A 44 8.60 -9.42 11.99
CA VAL A 44 9.32 -9.52 10.71
C VAL A 44 8.39 -9.72 9.51
N ASP A 45 7.06 -9.70 9.75
CA ASP A 45 6.02 -9.80 8.74
C ASP A 45 6.06 -8.59 7.78
N VAL A 46 6.04 -8.84 6.47
CA VAL A 46 6.05 -7.79 5.44
C VAL A 46 4.91 -7.96 4.43
N MET A 47 4.34 -6.84 3.98
CA MET A 47 3.36 -6.81 2.90
C MET A 47 4.05 -6.54 1.56
N ILE A 48 3.71 -7.31 0.53
CA ILE A 48 4.06 -6.98 -0.86
C ILE A 48 2.98 -6.02 -1.36
N ARG A 49 3.40 -4.86 -1.87
CA ARG A 49 2.53 -3.78 -2.35
C ARG A 49 2.82 -3.46 -3.81
N HIS A 50 1.78 -3.33 -4.62
CA HIS A 50 1.92 -2.79 -5.98
C HIS A 50 2.35 -1.33 -5.90
N ASN A 51 3.41 -0.95 -6.63
CA ASN A 51 3.74 0.45 -6.85
C ASN A 51 2.98 0.97 -8.09
N PRO A 52 2.03 1.92 -7.96
CA PRO A 52 1.33 2.50 -9.11
C PRO A 52 2.15 3.61 -9.81
N PHE A 53 3.23 4.08 -9.19
CA PHE A 53 3.98 5.25 -9.65
C PHE A 53 5.08 4.85 -10.64
N THR A 54 5.05 5.47 -11.82
CA THR A 54 6.16 5.41 -12.78
C THR A 54 7.23 6.44 -12.43
N PRO A 55 8.46 6.35 -12.97
CA PRO A 55 9.51 7.37 -12.74
C PRO A 55 9.13 8.79 -13.17
N ALA A 56 8.11 8.96 -14.01
CA ALA A 56 7.60 10.27 -14.43
C ALA A 56 6.40 10.77 -13.59
N THR A 57 6.01 10.03 -12.55
CA THR A 57 4.82 10.37 -11.74
C THR A 57 5.21 11.30 -10.60
N ASP A 58 4.70 12.54 -10.64
CA ASP A 58 4.82 13.49 -9.54
C ASP A 58 3.80 13.16 -8.43
N ALA A 59 4.21 12.30 -7.50
CA ALA A 59 3.40 11.88 -6.37
C ALA A 59 4.13 12.16 -5.05
N ALA A 60 3.48 12.92 -4.16
CA ALA A 60 3.98 13.25 -2.84
C ALA A 60 3.01 12.79 -1.75
N CYS A 61 3.55 12.34 -0.61
CA CYS A 61 2.74 12.07 0.57
C CYS A 61 2.23 13.39 1.16
N LEU A 62 0.91 13.54 1.34
CA LEU A 62 0.28 14.74 1.89
C LEU A 62 0.91 15.16 3.24
N ALA A 63 1.21 14.19 4.12
CA ALA A 63 1.86 14.45 5.40
C ALA A 63 3.27 15.06 5.25
N GLY A 64 4.00 14.69 4.18
CA GLY A 64 5.29 15.30 3.85
C GLY A 64 5.14 16.73 3.31
N LEU A 65 4.10 17.01 2.52
CA LEU A 65 3.81 18.36 2.01
C LEU A 65 3.44 19.35 3.11
N VAL A 66 2.75 18.90 4.16
CA VAL A 66 2.33 19.73 5.31
C VAL A 66 3.28 19.64 6.51
N SER A 67 4.38 18.89 6.40
CA SER A 67 5.35 18.76 7.48
C SER A 67 5.98 20.12 7.81
N PRO A 68 6.18 20.47 9.10
CA PRO A 68 7.01 21.59 9.49
C PRO A 68 8.39 21.51 8.82
N ARG A 69 8.86 22.64 8.29
CA ARG A 69 10.23 22.74 7.78
C ARG A 69 11.17 23.09 8.92
N PRO A 70 12.39 22.54 8.97
CA PRO A 70 13.43 23.03 9.88
C PRO A 70 13.63 24.53 9.67
N LEU A 71 13.68 25.30 10.76
CA LEU A 71 14.11 26.69 10.69
C LEU A 71 15.63 26.74 10.42
N PRO A 72 16.13 27.76 9.71
CA PRO A 72 17.57 28.04 9.69
C PRO A 72 18.11 28.26 11.11
N PRO A 73 19.39 27.94 11.37
CA PRO A 73 20.06 28.24 12.64
C PRO A 73 20.24 29.75 12.86
#